data_AF-A0A9W9IXV6-F1
#
_entry.id   AF-A0A9W9IXV6-F1
#
_cell.length_a   1.000
_cell.length_b   1.000
_cell.length_c   1.000
_cell.angle_alpha   90.00
_cell.angle_beta   90.00
_cell.angle_gamma   90.00
#
_symmetry.space_group_name_H-M   'P 1'
#
loop_
_entity.id
_entity.type
_entity.pdbx_description
1 polymer ?
#
loop_
_entity_poly.entity_id
_entity_poly.type
_entity_poly.pdbx_seq_one_letter_code
_entity_poly.pdbx_strand_id
1 'polypeptide(L)'
;MNPTTHHHFLGPDAISLVPIRTSLNPSTGLLIVKMITDTHTEFAFAVHDATHDALGPMGLDKAIYHYHGVSIDINGRTKEEHMAWGPRRPPHGYPKRPTVPLEVTISETERKLRPNVAIVIKVNRQRPIISIDKWMWDLNNGTSRRSQHIEVSEDNMGEVILSGDPLIIPFRFFFLRDPDHRTPREIDMVIDKECL
;
A
#
# COMPACT_ATOMS: atom_id res chain seq x y z
N MET A 1 -15.37 -21.98 12.81
CA MET A 1 -14.79 -22.28 11.48
C MET A 1 -13.36 -22.74 11.71
N ASN A 2 -12.99 -23.88 11.12
CA ASN A 2 -11.75 -24.62 11.42
C ASN A 2 -10.52 -23.89 10.86
N PRO A 3 -9.44 -23.65 11.63
CA PRO A 3 -8.21 -22.99 11.19
C PRO A 3 -7.34 -23.83 10.22
N THR A 4 -7.86 -24.95 9.72
CA THR A 4 -7.09 -26.05 9.12
C THR A 4 -6.77 -25.88 7.63
N THR A 5 -7.45 -24.99 6.89
CA THR A 5 -7.32 -24.96 5.42
C THR A 5 -6.02 -24.35 4.89
N HIS A 6 -5.37 -23.47 5.64
CA HIS A 6 -4.07 -22.91 5.23
C HIS A 6 -2.92 -23.94 5.35
N HIS A 7 -3.00 -24.84 6.34
CA HIS A 7 -2.01 -25.89 6.63
C HIS A 7 -2.11 -27.10 5.68
N HIS A 8 -3.20 -27.23 4.91
CA HIS A 8 -3.35 -28.32 3.94
C HIS A 8 -2.73 -28.00 2.58
N PHE A 9 -2.54 -26.73 2.24
CA PHE A 9 -1.97 -26.32 0.95
C PHE A 9 -0.45 -26.19 0.99
N LEU A 10 0.09 -25.80 2.13
CA LEU A 10 1.51 -25.73 2.42
C LEU A 10 1.75 -26.78 3.50
N GLY A 11 2.49 -27.85 3.18
CA GLY A 11 2.80 -28.89 4.15
C GLY A 11 3.45 -28.29 5.42
N PRO A 12 3.49 -29.03 6.54
CA PRO A 12 4.13 -28.57 7.78
C PRO A 12 5.61 -28.17 7.57
N ASP A 13 6.22 -28.62 6.47
CA ASP A 13 7.59 -28.34 6.05
C ASP A 13 7.71 -27.25 4.98
N ALA A 14 6.69 -26.40 4.80
CA ALA A 14 6.80 -25.27 3.88
C ALA A 14 7.89 -24.31 4.38
N ILE A 15 9.08 -24.47 3.81
CA ILE A 15 10.21 -23.57 4.02
C ILE A 15 9.71 -22.16 3.74
N SER A 16 9.73 -21.31 4.76
CA SER A 16 9.55 -19.87 4.60
C SER A 16 10.75 -19.36 3.81
N LEU A 17 10.69 -19.52 2.50
CA LEU A 17 11.62 -18.88 1.59
C LEU A 17 11.25 -17.40 1.64
N VAL A 18 12.15 -16.60 2.22
CA VAL A 18 12.07 -15.15 2.40
C VAL A 18 11.52 -14.37 1.19
N PRO A 19 11.71 -14.79 -0.08
CA PRO A 19 11.10 -14.07 -1.21
C PRO A 19 9.65 -14.48 -1.53
N ILE A 20 9.00 -15.41 -0.82
CA ILE A 20 7.67 -15.90 -1.22
C ILE A 20 6.58 -15.43 -0.26
N ARG A 21 5.61 -14.67 -0.79
CA ARG A 21 4.38 -14.29 -0.09
C ARG A 21 3.18 -15.02 -0.62
N THR A 22 2.25 -15.41 0.25
CA THR A 22 1.08 -16.18 -0.17
C THR A 22 -0.21 -15.50 0.25
N SER A 23 -1.26 -15.66 -0.57
CA SER A 23 -2.61 -15.22 -0.21
C SER A 23 -3.61 -16.29 -0.65
N LEU A 24 -4.53 -16.63 0.24
CA LEU A 24 -5.55 -17.64 0.00
C LEU A 24 -6.92 -16.97 -0.16
N ASN A 25 -7.62 -17.30 -1.24
CA ASN A 25 -9.03 -16.96 -1.40
C ASN A 25 -9.90 -18.20 -1.10
N PRO A 26 -10.45 -18.34 0.12
CA PRO A 26 -11.23 -19.51 0.50
C PRO A 26 -12.53 -19.65 -0.30
N SER A 27 -13.11 -18.55 -0.78
CA SER A 27 -14.32 -18.60 -1.60
C SER A 27 -14.10 -19.19 -3.00
N THR A 28 -12.86 -19.24 -3.47
CA THR A 28 -12.52 -19.78 -4.80
C THR A 28 -11.50 -20.92 -4.74
N GLY A 29 -11.00 -21.28 -3.55
CA GLY A 29 -9.94 -22.28 -3.37
C GLY A 29 -8.60 -21.92 -4.02
N LEU A 30 -8.36 -20.63 -4.33
CA LEU A 30 -7.14 -20.20 -5.05
C LEU A 30 -6.06 -19.73 -4.09
N LEU A 31 -4.86 -20.34 -4.20
CA LEU A 31 -3.63 -19.87 -3.57
C LEU A 31 -2.85 -19.03 -4.58
N ILE A 32 -2.54 -17.78 -4.21
CA ILE A 32 -1.66 -16.92 -5.00
C ILE A 32 -0.33 -16.84 -4.31
N VAL A 33 0.72 -17.21 -5.05
CA VAL A 33 2.11 -17.15 -4.63
C VAL A 33 2.76 -15.96 -5.34
N LYS A 34 3.33 -15.03 -4.57
CA LYS A 34 4.05 -13.85 -5.05
C LYS A 34 5.53 -14.00 -4.73
N MET A 35 6.39 -13.79 -5.71
CA MET A 35 7.83 -13.66 -5.48
C MET A 35 8.20 -12.18 -5.31
N ILE A 36 8.85 -11.86 -4.20
CA ILE A 36 9.41 -10.55 -3.87
C ILE A 36 10.79 -10.49 -4.52
N THR A 37 11.00 -9.48 -5.36
CA THR A 37 12.31 -9.20 -5.98
C THR A 37 13.00 -8.05 -5.25
N ASP A 38 14.28 -7.84 -5.50
CA ASP A 38 15.03 -6.72 -4.90
C ASP A 38 14.41 -5.38 -5.31
N THR A 39 14.12 -5.20 -6.59
CA THR A 39 13.40 -4.02 -7.12
C THR A 39 12.07 -3.78 -6.40
N HIS A 40 11.33 -4.84 -6.07
CA HIS A 40 10.07 -4.70 -5.34
C HIS A 40 10.29 -4.13 -3.94
N THR A 41 11.33 -4.61 -3.28
CA THR A 41 11.73 -4.21 -1.93
C THR A 41 12.23 -2.77 -1.92
N GLU A 42 13.08 -2.38 -2.88
CA GLU A 42 13.59 -1.02 -3.04
C GLU A 42 12.45 -0.01 -3.24
N PHE A 43 11.49 -0.29 -4.12
CA PHE A 43 10.33 0.59 -4.30
C PHE A 43 9.49 0.71 -3.02
N ALA A 44 9.30 -0.38 -2.29
CA ALA A 44 8.54 -0.32 -1.05
C ALA A 44 9.24 0.56 0.01
N PHE A 45 10.58 0.50 0.10
CA PHE A 45 11.35 1.35 1.00
C PHE A 45 11.42 2.82 0.54
N ALA A 46 11.56 3.09 -0.76
CA ALA A 46 11.54 4.46 -1.26
C ALA A 46 10.22 5.19 -0.90
N VAL A 47 9.08 4.52 -1.06
CA VAL A 47 7.77 5.08 -0.67
C VAL A 47 7.65 5.22 0.85
N HIS A 48 8.27 4.32 1.61
CA HIS A 48 8.33 4.42 3.07
C HIS A 48 9.05 5.68 3.51
N ASP A 49 10.23 5.93 2.96
CA ASP A 49 11.06 7.08 3.30
C ASP A 49 10.36 8.37 2.89
N ALA A 50 9.83 8.43 1.66
CA ALA A 50 9.02 9.57 1.20
C ALA A 50 7.78 9.84 2.09
N THR A 51 7.14 8.78 2.60
CA THR A 51 6.02 8.91 3.55
C THR A 51 6.50 9.51 4.89
N HIS A 52 7.66 9.08 5.37
CA HIS A 52 8.23 9.57 6.61
C HIS A 52 8.66 11.05 6.48
N ASP A 53 9.29 11.40 5.37
CA ASP A 53 9.72 12.77 5.05
C ASP A 53 8.53 13.70 4.89
N ALA A 54 7.46 13.28 4.21
CA ALA A 54 6.23 14.07 4.08
C ALA A 54 5.52 14.31 5.43
N LEU A 55 5.63 13.38 6.38
CA LEU A 55 5.05 13.50 7.72
C LEU A 55 5.97 14.24 8.72
N GLY A 56 7.26 14.34 8.43
CA GLY A 56 8.28 14.98 9.26
C GLY A 56 7.96 16.45 9.59
N PRO A 57 7.67 17.31 8.59
CA PRO A 57 7.27 18.70 8.82
C PRO A 57 6.02 18.85 9.71
N MET A 58 5.13 17.85 9.70
CA MET A 58 3.94 17.80 10.56
C MET A 58 4.25 17.34 11.99
N GLY A 59 5.44 16.78 12.24
CA GLY A 59 5.81 16.14 13.51
C GLY A 59 5.07 14.83 13.77
N LEU A 60 4.60 14.17 12.71
CA LEU A 60 3.73 12.98 12.78
C LEU A 60 4.36 11.71 12.23
N ASP A 61 5.62 11.79 11.82
CA ASP A 61 6.45 10.66 11.40
C ASP A 61 6.43 9.49 12.42
N LYS A 62 6.49 9.82 13.72
CA LYS A 62 6.42 8.84 14.82
C LYS A 62 4.99 8.48 15.26
N ALA A 63 3.98 9.15 14.71
CA ALA A 63 2.57 8.92 15.04
C ALA A 63 1.94 7.79 14.21
N ILE A 64 2.61 7.36 13.14
CA ILE A 64 2.23 6.19 12.34
C ILE A 64 2.95 4.92 12.81
N TYR A 65 2.30 3.78 12.60
CA TYR A 65 2.89 2.46 12.76
C TYR A 65 3.06 1.81 11.39
N HIS A 66 4.24 1.24 11.20
CA HIS A 66 4.64 0.59 9.98
C HIS A 66 4.39 -0.93 10.09
N TYR A 67 3.62 -1.48 9.15
CA TYR A 67 3.24 -2.89 9.11
C TYR A 67 3.98 -3.60 7.96
N HIS A 68 4.95 -4.47 8.26
CA HIS A 68 5.59 -5.36 7.28
C HIS A 68 4.88 -6.71 7.22
N GLY A 69 4.62 -7.24 6.02
CA GLY A 69 4.22 -8.65 5.86
C GLY A 69 2.92 -9.03 6.55
N VAL A 70 2.04 -8.05 6.79
CA VAL A 70 0.87 -8.28 7.64
C VAL A 70 -0.23 -8.94 6.83
N SER A 71 -0.63 -10.11 7.32
CA SER A 71 -1.87 -10.78 6.96
C SER A 71 -3.06 -9.99 7.50
N ILE A 72 -3.74 -9.25 6.63
CA ILE A 72 -4.99 -8.58 6.95
C ILE A 72 -6.13 -9.56 6.65
N ASP A 73 -6.90 -9.93 7.68
CA ASP A 73 -8.17 -10.63 7.50
C ASP A 73 -9.24 -9.62 7.07
N ILE A 74 -9.74 -9.80 5.85
CA ILE A 74 -10.85 -9.04 5.28
C ILE A 74 -11.99 -10.01 5.02
N ASN A 75 -12.92 -10.11 5.97
CA ASN A 75 -14.12 -10.95 5.89
C ASN A 75 -13.82 -12.43 5.58
N GLY A 76 -12.83 -13.00 6.27
CA GLY A 76 -12.38 -14.39 6.09
C GLY A 76 -11.37 -14.57 4.96
N ARG A 77 -10.85 -13.50 4.37
CA ARG A 77 -9.77 -13.54 3.37
C ARG A 77 -8.50 -12.98 3.97
N THR A 78 -7.48 -13.82 4.07
CA THR A 78 -6.16 -13.40 4.54
C THR A 78 -5.33 -12.93 3.35
N LYS A 79 -4.92 -11.66 3.36
CA LYS A 79 -4.00 -11.10 2.36
C LYS A 79 -2.76 -10.55 3.06
N GLU A 80 -1.59 -11.00 2.62
CA GLU A 80 -0.32 -10.40 3.01
C GLU A 80 -0.06 -9.14 2.19
N GLU A 81 -0.10 -7.99 2.85
CA GLU A 81 0.26 -6.71 2.22
C GLU A 81 1.77 -6.48 2.26
N HIS A 82 2.32 -5.89 1.19
CA HIS A 82 3.75 -5.63 1.06
C HIS A 82 4.25 -4.75 2.19
N MET A 83 3.59 -3.62 2.32
CA MET A 83 3.79 -2.60 3.33
C MET A 83 2.45 -1.95 3.62
N ALA A 84 2.25 -1.47 4.84
CA ALA A 84 1.08 -0.66 5.14
C ALA A 84 1.35 0.27 6.33
N TRP A 85 0.57 1.35 6.39
CA TRP A 85 0.60 2.31 7.48
C TRP A 85 -0.76 2.41 8.17
N GLY A 86 -0.72 2.83 9.43
CA GLY A 86 -1.90 3.20 10.19
C GLY A 86 -1.51 3.95 11.46
N PRO A 87 -2.46 4.45 12.25
CA PRO A 87 -2.15 5.23 13.44
C PRO A 87 -1.50 4.33 14.50
N ARG A 88 -0.36 4.76 15.05
CA ARG A 88 0.32 4.04 16.14
C ARG A 88 -0.55 3.93 17.38
N ARG A 89 -1.33 4.96 17.64
CA ARG A 89 -2.38 5.02 18.68
C ARG A 89 -3.70 5.39 17.99
N PRO A 90 -4.52 4.41 17.58
CA PRO A 90 -5.79 4.70 16.93
C PRO A 90 -6.73 5.48 17.87
N PRO A 91 -7.64 6.32 17.34
CA PRO A 91 -8.68 6.96 18.12
C PRO A 91 -9.57 5.93 18.85
N HIS A 92 -10.23 6.36 19.93
CA HIS A 92 -11.13 5.48 20.68
C HIS A 92 -12.20 4.87 19.76
N GLY A 93 -12.44 3.56 19.90
CA GLY A 93 -13.38 2.82 19.07
C GLY A 93 -12.81 2.29 17.74
N TYR A 94 -11.58 2.64 17.36
CA TYR A 94 -10.92 2.09 16.17
C TYR A 94 -9.94 0.97 16.52
N PRO A 95 -9.98 -0.18 15.83
CA PRO A 95 -9.01 -1.24 16.04
C PRO A 95 -7.62 -0.83 15.53
N LYS A 96 -6.57 -1.36 16.16
CA LYS A 96 -5.19 -1.20 15.68
C LYS A 96 -4.97 -2.07 14.44
N ARG A 97 -5.08 -1.46 13.27
CA ARG A 97 -4.91 -2.13 11.97
C ARG A 97 -4.33 -1.17 10.93
N PRO A 98 -3.76 -1.69 9.82
CA PRO A 98 -3.37 -0.85 8.70
C PRO A 98 -4.58 -0.16 8.06
N THR A 99 -4.38 1.08 7.59
CA THR A 99 -5.40 1.93 6.97
C THR A 99 -5.00 2.40 5.57
N VAL A 100 -3.70 2.45 5.30
CA VAL A 100 -3.09 2.78 3.99
C VAL A 100 -2.15 1.63 3.60
N PRO A 101 -2.60 0.57 2.91
CA PRO A 101 -1.70 -0.41 2.34
C PRO A 101 -1.06 0.06 1.03
N LEU A 102 0.20 -0.36 0.86
CA LEU A 102 0.98 -0.26 -0.35
C LEU A 102 1.09 -1.65 -0.98
N GLU A 103 0.70 -1.74 -2.25
CA GLU A 103 0.91 -2.92 -3.08
C GLU A 103 1.87 -2.57 -4.24
N VAL A 104 3.14 -2.93 -4.10
CA VAL A 104 4.08 -2.88 -5.22
C VAL A 104 3.89 -4.13 -6.07
N THR A 105 3.68 -3.96 -7.37
CA THR A 105 3.48 -5.05 -8.33
C THR A 105 4.42 -4.88 -9.51
N ILE A 106 5.15 -5.94 -9.85
CA ILE A 106 6.01 -5.97 -11.03
C ILE A 106 5.32 -6.81 -12.11
N SER A 107 4.31 -6.20 -12.73
CA SER A 107 3.60 -6.60 -13.96
C SER A 107 2.23 -5.92 -13.99
N GLU A 108 1.60 -5.83 -15.16
CA GLU A 108 0.37 -5.07 -15.43
C GLU A 108 -0.91 -5.62 -14.78
N THR A 109 -0.83 -6.67 -13.95
CA THR A 109 -2.03 -7.30 -13.41
C THR A 109 -2.60 -6.53 -12.23
N GLU A 110 -3.70 -5.81 -12.48
CA GLU A 110 -4.49 -5.14 -11.44
C GLU A 110 -5.23 -6.15 -10.55
N ARG A 111 -5.24 -5.91 -9.24
CA ARG A 111 -6.07 -6.65 -8.29
C ARG A 111 -6.94 -5.71 -7.46
N LYS A 112 -8.11 -6.21 -7.12
CA LYS A 112 -9.10 -5.49 -6.30
C LYS A 112 -8.58 -5.29 -4.88
N LEU A 113 -8.28 -4.05 -4.53
CA LEU A 113 -7.87 -3.60 -3.20
C LEU A 113 -9.07 -3.10 -2.41
N ARG A 114 -9.29 -3.60 -1.18
CA ARG A 114 -10.40 -3.18 -0.29
C ARG A 114 -10.06 -2.26 0.91
N PRO A 115 -8.92 -1.56 1.01
CA PRO A 115 -8.71 -0.54 2.04
C PRO A 115 -9.41 0.78 1.67
N ASN A 116 -9.55 1.69 2.64
CA ASN A 116 -10.09 3.05 2.39
C ASN A 116 -9.31 3.78 1.29
N VAL A 117 -7.98 3.62 1.29
CA VAL A 117 -7.07 4.08 0.25
C VAL A 117 -5.99 3.02 0.03
N ALA A 118 -5.59 2.77 -1.22
CA ALA A 118 -4.52 1.85 -1.57
C ALA A 118 -3.58 2.52 -2.58
N ILE A 119 -2.28 2.31 -2.42
CA ILE A 119 -1.28 2.76 -3.39
C ILE A 119 -0.80 1.54 -4.16
N VAL A 120 -0.83 1.60 -5.49
CA VAL A 120 -0.33 0.54 -6.36
C VAL A 120 0.79 1.10 -7.21
N ILE A 121 1.96 0.48 -7.13
CA ILE A 121 3.09 0.82 -8.00
C ILE A 121 3.23 -0.30 -9.03
N LYS A 122 3.19 0.06 -10.31
CA LYS A 122 3.43 -0.86 -11.42
C LYS A 122 4.68 -0.44 -12.15
N VAL A 123 5.62 -1.38 -12.26
CA VAL A 123 6.86 -1.20 -13.03
C VAL A 123 6.72 -1.92 -14.36
N ASN A 124 6.82 -1.19 -15.47
CA ASN A 124 6.88 -1.79 -16.79
C ASN A 124 8.31 -2.29 -17.05
N ARG A 125 8.46 -3.56 -17.41
CA ARG A 125 9.77 -4.16 -17.71
C ARG A 125 10.20 -4.00 -19.17
N GLN A 126 9.27 -3.61 -20.05
CA GLN A 126 9.49 -3.47 -21.50
C GLN A 126 9.72 -2.01 -21.90
N ARG A 127 9.25 -1.07 -21.09
CA ARG A 127 9.39 0.39 -21.30
C ARG A 127 9.85 1.02 -19.99
N PRO A 128 10.64 2.11 -20.03
CA PRO A 128 11.05 2.86 -18.84
C PRO A 128 9.87 3.67 -18.30
N ILE A 129 8.84 2.97 -17.81
CA ILE A 129 7.60 3.56 -17.30
C ILE A 129 7.29 2.92 -15.94
N ILE A 130 7.08 3.78 -14.95
CA ILE A 130 6.54 3.42 -13.64
C ILE A 130 5.21 4.15 -13.50
N SER A 131 4.18 3.44 -13.06
CA SER A 131 2.90 4.07 -12.71
C SER A 131 2.58 3.89 -11.23
N ILE A 132 2.05 4.94 -10.64
CA ILE A 132 1.57 4.97 -9.26
C ILE A 132 0.08 5.28 -9.30
N ASP A 133 -0.74 4.31 -8.93
CA ASP A 133 -2.19 4.47 -8.84
C ASP A 133 -2.62 4.59 -7.38
N LYS A 134 -3.42 5.62 -7.09
CA LYS A 134 -4.14 5.73 -5.82
C LYS A 134 -5.57 5.23 -6.01
N TRP A 135 -5.90 4.14 -5.35
CA TRP A 135 -7.25 3.56 -5.33
C TRP A 135 -7.97 3.97 -4.05
N MET A 136 -9.23 4.34 -4.16
CA MET A 136 -10.09 4.65 -3.01
C MET A 136 -11.32 3.75 -3.02
N TRP A 137 -11.72 3.30 -1.84
CA TRP A 137 -12.95 2.52 -1.71
C TRP A 137 -14.16 3.45 -1.74
N ASP A 138 -15.05 3.24 -2.72
CA ASP A 138 -16.32 3.93 -2.78
C ASP A 138 -17.34 3.16 -1.93
N LEU A 139 -17.70 3.75 -0.77
CA LEU A 139 -18.69 3.16 0.14
C LEU A 139 -20.09 3.09 -0.47
N ASN A 140 -20.43 3.99 -1.39
CA ASN A 140 -21.76 4.02 -2.01
C ASN A 140 -21.91 2.91 -3.06
N ASN A 141 -20.85 2.68 -3.83
CA ASN A 141 -20.85 1.69 -4.91
C ASN A 141 -20.28 0.32 -4.51
N GLY A 142 -19.66 0.22 -3.33
CA GLY A 142 -19.06 -1.03 -2.84
C GLY A 142 -17.89 -1.51 -3.72
N THR A 143 -17.22 -0.58 -4.41
CA THR A 143 -16.16 -0.86 -5.37
C THR A 143 -14.97 0.07 -5.18
N SER A 144 -13.76 -0.43 -5.43
CA SER A 144 -12.56 0.40 -5.51
C SER A 144 -12.56 1.19 -6.81
N ARG A 145 -12.24 2.48 -6.73
CA ARG A 145 -12.07 3.35 -7.91
C ARG A 145 -10.67 3.95 -7.89
N ARG A 146 -10.00 3.96 -9.04
CA ARG A 146 -8.78 4.73 -9.21
C ARG A 146 -9.11 6.21 -9.09
N SER A 147 -8.54 6.84 -8.07
CA SER A 147 -8.75 8.25 -7.74
C SER A 147 -7.63 9.16 -8.26
N GLN A 148 -6.44 8.60 -8.47
CA GLN A 148 -5.28 9.29 -9.04
C GLN A 148 -4.42 8.29 -9.81
N HIS A 149 -3.78 8.77 -10.86
CA HIS A 149 -2.79 8.05 -11.65
C HIS A 149 -1.61 8.98 -11.86
N ILE A 150 -0.42 8.52 -11.50
CA ILE A 150 0.85 9.20 -11.74
C ILE A 150 1.67 8.31 -12.65
N GLU A 151 2.29 8.91 -13.65
CA GLU A 151 3.22 8.21 -14.54
C GLU A 151 4.59 8.88 -14.47
N VAL A 152 5.61 8.05 -14.21
CA VAL A 152 7.03 8.39 -14.32
C VAL A 152 7.53 7.74 -15.60
N SER A 153 8.09 8.54 -16.50
CA SER A 153 8.69 8.06 -17.74
C SER A 153 9.98 8.80 -18.06
N GLU A 154 10.73 8.28 -19.02
CA GLU A 154 11.94 8.91 -19.55
C GLU A 154 11.64 9.47 -20.94
N ASP A 155 12.07 10.70 -21.20
CA ASP A 155 11.92 11.34 -22.51
C ASP A 155 13.03 10.92 -23.49
N ASN A 156 12.98 11.43 -24.72
CA ASN A 156 13.97 11.10 -25.75
C ASN A 156 15.40 11.62 -25.43
N MET A 157 15.54 12.52 -24.46
CA MET A 157 16.82 13.08 -24.00
C MET A 157 17.33 12.40 -22.73
N GLY A 158 16.56 11.46 -22.16
CA GLY A 158 16.89 10.78 -20.92
C GLY A 158 16.39 11.49 -19.66
N GLU A 159 15.56 12.52 -19.80
CA GLU A 159 15.03 13.28 -18.67
C GLU A 159 13.78 12.61 -18.09
N VAL A 160 13.70 12.60 -16.76
CA VAL A 160 12.56 12.03 -16.05
C VAL A 160 11.35 12.98 -16.13
N ILE A 161 10.33 12.53 -16.85
CA ILE A 161 9.01 13.16 -16.94
C ILE A 161 8.09 12.55 -15.88
N LEU A 162 7.47 13.43 -15.10
CA LEU A 162 6.42 13.08 -14.14
C LEU A 162 5.10 13.70 -14.62
N SER A 163 4.02 12.92 -14.59
CA SER A 163 2.68 13.41 -14.90
C SER A 163 1.67 12.94 -13.85
N GLY A 164 0.69 13.80 -13.52
CA GLY A 164 -0.37 13.49 -12.55
C GLY A 164 0.04 13.66 -11.09
N ASP A 165 1.24 14.17 -10.83
CA ASP A 165 1.79 14.49 -9.52
C ASP A 165 1.16 15.75 -8.91
N PRO A 166 1.31 15.97 -7.58
CA PRO A 166 1.92 15.09 -6.59
C PRO A 166 0.97 13.99 -6.08
N LEU A 167 1.51 12.91 -5.50
CA LEU A 167 0.68 11.91 -4.81
C LEU A 167 0.11 12.51 -3.53
N ILE A 168 -1.22 12.66 -3.48
CA ILE A 168 -1.90 13.25 -2.31
C ILE A 168 -2.67 12.16 -1.57
N ILE A 169 -2.38 11.94 -0.30
CA ILE A 169 -3.15 11.04 0.57
C ILE A 169 -3.81 11.85 1.68
N PRO A 170 -5.16 11.89 1.73
CA PRO A 170 -5.86 12.62 2.77
C PRO A 170 -5.43 12.23 4.18
N PHE A 171 -5.18 13.23 5.03
CA PHE A 171 -4.70 13.06 6.41
C PHE A 171 -5.50 12.01 7.18
N ARG A 172 -6.82 12.07 7.04
CA ARG A 172 -7.78 11.17 7.71
C ARG A 172 -7.54 9.69 7.42
N PHE A 173 -6.89 9.34 6.32
CA PHE A 173 -6.59 7.94 6.01
C PHE A 173 -5.42 7.39 6.81
N PHE A 174 -4.46 8.21 7.22
CA PHE A 174 -3.39 7.79 8.13
C PHE A 174 -3.82 7.79 9.60
N PHE A 175 -4.65 8.77 10.00
CA PHE A 175 -4.92 9.02 11.42
C PHE A 175 -6.34 8.70 11.88
N LEU A 176 -7.25 8.34 10.97
CA LEU A 176 -8.65 8.01 11.25
C LEU A 176 -9.43 9.13 11.95
N ARG A 177 -9.01 10.38 11.73
CA ARG A 177 -9.65 11.60 12.24
C ARG A 177 -9.38 12.74 11.29
N ASP A 178 -10.16 13.81 11.40
CA ASP A 178 -9.84 15.05 10.71
C ASP A 178 -8.61 15.73 11.36
N PRO A 179 -7.89 16.57 10.58
CA PRO A 179 -6.83 17.43 11.11
C PRO A 179 -7.35 18.30 12.27
N ASP A 180 -6.56 18.45 13.33
CA ASP A 180 -6.89 19.41 14.39
C ASP A 180 -6.62 20.83 13.87
N HIS A 181 -7.67 21.63 13.75
CA HIS A 181 -7.57 23.03 13.31
C HIS A 181 -6.67 23.89 14.21
N ARG A 182 -6.38 23.47 15.44
CA ARG A 182 -5.45 24.14 16.36
C ARG A 182 -3.98 23.78 16.10
N THR A 183 -3.74 22.74 15.31
CA THR A 183 -2.41 22.31 14.87
C THR A 183 -2.27 22.59 13.38
N PRO A 184 -1.84 23.80 12.96
CA PRO A 184 -1.88 24.25 11.57
C PRO A 184 -0.96 23.48 10.61
N ARG A 185 -0.24 22.47 11.11
CA ARG A 185 0.66 21.62 10.33
C ARG A 185 0.02 20.29 9.93
N GLU A 186 -1.13 19.94 10.48
CA GLU A 186 -1.85 18.72 10.08
C GLU A 186 -2.56 18.97 8.76
N ILE A 187 -1.98 18.46 7.68
CA ILE A 187 -2.48 18.61 6.31
C ILE A 187 -2.44 17.26 5.61
N ASP A 188 -3.00 17.19 4.40
CA ASP A 188 -2.89 15.99 3.58
C ASP A 188 -1.42 15.70 3.26
N MET A 189 -1.07 14.41 3.22
CA MET A 189 0.28 13.99 2.89
C MET A 189 0.50 14.19 1.39
N VAL A 190 1.58 14.88 1.03
CA VAL A 190 1.96 15.16 -0.35
C VAL A 190 3.33 14.53 -0.58
N ILE A 191 3.44 13.66 -1.58
CA ILE A 191 4.71 13.13 -2.09
C ILE A 191 4.85 13.67 -3.52
N ASP A 192 5.81 14.56 -3.72
CA ASP A 192 6.12 15.20 -5.00
C ASP A 192 7.49 14.75 -5.52
N LYS A 193 7.97 15.39 -6.59
CA LYS A 193 9.28 15.10 -7.20
C LYS A 193 10.45 15.36 -6.25
N GLU A 194 10.30 16.22 -5.25
CA GLU A 194 11.37 16.53 -4.29
C GLU A 194 11.50 15.44 -3.21
N CYS A 195 10.45 14.64 -3.06
CA CYS A 195 10.38 13.50 -2.13
C CYS A 195 10.76 12.15 -2.78
N LEU A 196 10.94 12.08 -4.11
CA LEU A 196 11.12 10.86 -4.90
C LEU A 196 12.50 10.78 -5.56
#